data_AF-A0A6J4QJR2-F1
#
_entry.id   AF-A0A6J4QJR2-F1
#
_cell.length_a   1.000
_cell.length_b   1.000
_cell.length_c   1.000
_cell.angle_alpha   90.00
_cell.angle_beta   90.00
_cell.angle_gamma   90.00
#
_symmetry.space_group_name_H-M   'P 1'
#
loop_
_entity.id
_entity.type
_entity.pdbx_description
1 polymer ?
#
loop_
_entity_poly.entity_id
_entity_poly.type
_entity_poly.pdbx_seq_one_letter_code
_entity_poly.pdbx_strand_id
1 'polypeptide(L)'
;MERMSVTGRRGDAVFALCVDSGEYPESLQPQKFYRVLPDRNAERYDEIRVVDDSGEDYLYPAEYFLPIEPPKPREVASPRAFLANLDVIRGRRLTA
;
A
#
# COMPACT_ATOMS: atom_id res chain seq x y z
N MET A 1 11.45 -17.23 -13.45
CA MET A 1 10.33 -16.28 -13.27
C MET A 1 9.46 -16.80 -12.15
N GLU A 2 9.64 -16.27 -10.94
CA GLU A 2 8.79 -16.58 -9.79
C GLU A 2 7.39 -15.99 -10.05
N ARG A 3 6.37 -16.83 -9.94
CA ARG A 3 4.96 -16.43 -10.07
C ARG A 3 4.61 -15.55 -8.88
N MET A 4 4.42 -14.25 -9.10
CA MET A 4 3.98 -13.30 -8.06
C MET A 4 2.50 -13.56 -7.77
N SER A 5 2.22 -14.53 -6.90
CA SER A 5 0.89 -14.71 -6.35
C SER A 5 0.65 -13.61 -5.32
N VAL A 6 -0.34 -12.76 -5.58
CA VAL A 6 -0.77 -11.71 -4.65
C VAL A 6 -1.48 -12.37 -3.45
N THR A 7 -0.71 -12.87 -2.49
CA THR A 7 -1.24 -13.62 -1.33
C THR A 7 -1.57 -12.69 -0.17
N GLY A 8 -2.68 -11.95 -0.26
CA GLY A 8 -3.29 -11.29 0.90
C GLY A 8 -4.07 -12.28 1.78
N ARG A 9 -4.00 -12.17 3.11
CA ARG A 9 -4.91 -12.92 4.00
C ARG A 9 -6.32 -12.34 3.86
N ARG A 10 -7.36 -13.12 4.16
CA ARG A 10 -8.75 -12.63 4.17
C ARG A 10 -8.86 -11.44 5.14
N GLY A 11 -8.98 -10.24 4.61
CA GLY A 11 -9.12 -8.99 5.38
C GLY A 11 -7.96 -8.00 5.22
N ASP A 12 -6.82 -8.40 4.64
CA ASP A 12 -5.70 -7.50 4.39
C ASP A 12 -5.88 -6.81 3.02
N ALA A 13 -5.90 -5.48 3.01
CA ALA A 13 -5.93 -4.71 1.77
C ALA A 13 -4.58 -4.85 1.06
N VAL A 14 -4.60 -5.34 -0.18
CA VAL A 14 -3.42 -5.42 -1.04
C VAL A 14 -3.34 -4.16 -1.89
N PHE A 15 -2.14 -3.62 -2.01
CA PHE A 15 -1.85 -2.50 -2.89
C PHE A 15 -0.77 -2.88 -3.91
N ALA A 16 -0.79 -2.21 -5.05
CA ALA A 16 0.28 -2.25 -6.02
C ALA A 16 0.65 -0.84 -6.46
N LEU A 17 1.95 -0.60 -6.65
CA LEU A 17 2.49 0.62 -7.21
C LEU A 17 2.47 0.51 -8.74
N CYS A 18 1.83 1.47 -9.41
CA CYS A 18 1.97 1.61 -10.86
C CYS A 18 3.40 2.08 -11.17
N VAL A 19 4.14 1.27 -11.93
CA VAL A 19 5.51 1.58 -12.36
C VAL A 19 5.58 2.02 -13.82
N ASP A 20 4.57 1.66 -14.61
CA ASP A 20 4.41 2.06 -16.00
C ASP A 20 2.91 2.26 -16.31
N SER A 21 2.58 3.27 -17.09
CA SER A 21 1.21 3.47 -17.58
C SER A 21 0.94 2.72 -18.89
N GLY A 22 1.99 2.32 -19.61
CA GLY A 22 1.92 1.67 -20.91
C GLY A 22 0.97 2.39 -21.86
N GLU A 23 0.05 1.62 -22.44
CA GLU A 23 -0.98 2.07 -23.38
C GLU A 23 -2.15 2.83 -22.71
N TYR A 24 -2.13 3.03 -21.39
CA TYR A 24 -3.22 3.64 -20.61
C TYR A 24 -2.81 4.92 -19.85
N PRO A 25 -2.18 5.92 -20.48
CA PRO A 25 -1.71 7.14 -19.80
C PRO A 25 -2.84 8.02 -19.23
N GLU A 26 -4.07 7.83 -19.70
CA GLU A 26 -5.25 8.56 -19.19
C GLU A 26 -5.85 7.90 -17.94
N SER A 27 -5.63 6.60 -17.75
CA SER A 27 -6.20 5.82 -16.64
C SER A 27 -5.16 5.52 -15.55
N LEU A 28 -3.91 5.31 -15.94
CA LEU A 28 -2.81 4.94 -15.06
C LEU A 28 -1.88 6.12 -14.81
N GLN A 29 -1.59 6.37 -13.54
CA GLN A 29 -0.65 7.37 -13.09
C GLN A 29 0.59 6.65 -12.52
N PRO A 30 1.76 6.75 -13.16
CA PRO A 30 3.00 6.18 -12.61
C PRO A 30 3.28 6.71 -11.21
N GLN A 31 3.90 5.88 -10.37
CA GLN A 31 4.23 6.15 -8.97
C GLN A 31 3.02 6.28 -8.02
N LYS A 32 1.81 6.01 -8.51
CA LYS A 32 0.60 5.96 -7.70
C LYS A 32 0.33 4.54 -7.20
N PHE A 33 -0.18 4.44 -5.97
CA PHE A 33 -0.65 3.19 -5.40
C PHE A 33 -2.11 2.96 -5.73
N TYR A 34 -2.42 1.74 -6.13
CA TYR A 34 -3.77 1.29 -6.43
C TYR A 34 -4.14 0.13 -5.52
N ARG A 35 -5.41 0.06 -5.10
CA ARG A 35 -5.94 -1.09 -4.37
C ARG A 35 -6.17 -2.24 -5.34
N VAL A 36 -5.69 -3.42 -4.99
CA VAL A 36 -5.83 -4.63 -5.81
C VAL A 36 -7.01 -5.45 -5.30
N LEU A 37 -7.84 -5.94 -6.22
CA LEU A 37 -8.88 -6.91 -5.95
C LEU A 37 -8.41 -8.30 -6.41
N PRO A 38 -8.50 -9.34 -5.57
CA PRO A 38 -8.09 -10.69 -5.96
C PRO A 38 -9.01 -11.23 -7.06
N ASP A 39 -8.43 -11.59 -8.20
CA ASP A 39 -9.16 -12.11 -9.36
C ASP A 39 -8.37 -13.24 -10.03
N ARG A 40 -8.81 -14.47 -9.77
CA ARG A 40 -8.18 -15.67 -10.33
C ARG A 40 -8.31 -15.79 -11.85
N ASN A 41 -9.27 -15.11 -12.46
CA ASN A 41 -9.41 -15.12 -13.91
C ASN A 41 -8.41 -14.15 -14.53
N ALA A 42 -8.28 -12.94 -13.99
CA ALA A 42 -7.26 -11.98 -14.40
C ALA A 42 -5.84 -12.55 -14.28
N GLU A 43 -5.53 -13.20 -13.15
CA GLU A 43 -4.23 -13.83 -12.92
C GLU A 43 -3.86 -14.89 -13.98
N ARG A 44 -4.85 -15.54 -14.61
CA ARG A 44 -4.59 -16.53 -15.67
C ARG A 44 -4.15 -15.89 -16.99
N TYR A 45 -4.44 -14.61 -17.17
CA TYR A 45 -4.11 -13.82 -18.35
C TYR A 45 -2.98 -12.82 -18.07
N ASP A 46 -2.25 -12.98 -16.97
CA ASP A 46 -1.21 -12.05 -16.51
C ASP A 46 -1.74 -10.61 -16.31
N GLU A 47 -3.00 -10.51 -15.88
CA GLU A 47 -3.67 -9.25 -15.56
C GLU A 47 -3.86 -9.06 -14.05
N ILE A 48 -3.98 -7.79 -13.65
CA ILE A 48 -4.28 -7.36 -12.28
C ILE A 48 -5.55 -6.51 -12.26
N ARG A 49 -6.46 -6.80 -11.34
CA ARG A 49 -7.67 -6.01 -11.11
C ARG A 49 -7.39 -4.94 -10.06
N VAL A 50 -7.44 -3.67 -10.44
CA VAL A 50 -7.16 -2.53 -9.57
C VAL A 50 -8.34 -1.58 -9.50
N VAL A 51 -8.46 -0.84 -8.41
CA VAL A 51 -9.49 0.19 -8.20
C VAL A 51 -8.87 1.57 -8.35
N ASP A 52 -9.49 2.42 -9.16
CA ASP A 52 -9.05 3.80 -9.41
C ASP A 52 -9.66 4.82 -8.43
N ASP A 53 -9.52 6.13 -8.72
CA ASP A 53 -10.06 7.21 -7.86
C ASP A 53 -11.58 7.37 -7.95
N SER A 54 -12.20 6.87 -9.02
CA SER A 54 -13.65 6.84 -9.15
C SER A 54 -14.28 5.76 -8.28
N GLY A 55 -13.48 4.77 -7.86
CA GLY A 55 -13.93 3.61 -7.11
C GLY A 55 -14.35 2.43 -7.99
N GLU A 56 -14.22 2.57 -9.31
CA GLU A 56 -14.44 1.49 -10.27
C GLU A 56 -13.20 0.61 -10.41
N ASP A 57 -13.43 -0.66 -10.75
CA ASP A 57 -12.37 -1.64 -10.93
C ASP A 57 -12.10 -1.94 -12.41
N TYR A 58 -10.82 -2.03 -12.76
CA TYR A 58 -10.33 -2.25 -14.11
C TYR A 58 -9.23 -3.30 -14.13
N LEU A 59 -9.08 -3.97 -15.27
CA LEU A 59 -8.03 -4.94 -15.53
C LEU A 59 -6.92 -4.30 -16.36
N TYR A 60 -5.67 -4.54 -15.94
CA TYR A 60 -4.48 -4.09 -16.65
C TYR A 60 -3.42 -5.20 -16.65
N PRO A 61 -2.44 -5.15 -17.57
CA PRO A 61 -1.28 -6.03 -17.51
C PRO A 61 -0.58 -5.93 -16.15
N ALA A 62 -0.33 -7.07 -15.52
CA ALA A 62 0.29 -7.13 -14.20
C ALA A 62 1.73 -6.57 -14.22
N GLU A 63 2.41 -6.59 -15.37
CA GLU A 63 3.76 -6.04 -15.54
C GLU A 63 3.87 -4.53 -15.29
N TYR A 64 2.75 -3.80 -15.41
CA TYR A 64 2.69 -2.36 -15.11
C TYR A 64 2.70 -2.05 -13.62
N PHE A 65 2.61 -3.09 -12.77
CA PHE A 65 2.41 -2.95 -11.35
C PHE A 65 3.45 -3.73 -10.54
N LEU A 66 3.94 -3.09 -9.48
CA LEU A 66 4.73 -3.74 -8.46
C LEU A 66 3.86 -3.98 -7.22
N PRO A 67 3.56 -5.21 -6.81
CA PRO A 67 2.80 -5.48 -5.60
C PRO A 67 3.57 -5.03 -4.36
N ILE A 68 2.87 -4.40 -3.42
CA ILE A 68 3.45 -3.85 -2.19
C ILE A 68 2.72 -4.41 -0.98
N GLU A 69 3.48 -5.01 -0.09
CA GLU A 69 2.99 -5.34 1.24
C GLU A 69 3.08 -4.08 2.12
N PRO A 70 1.96 -3.57 2.66
CA PRO A 70 2.04 -2.46 3.59
C PRO A 70 2.85 -2.89 4.82
N PRO A 71 3.66 -1.99 5.39
CA PRO A 71 4.39 -2.30 6.61
C PRO A 71 3.40 -2.68 7.71
N LYS A 72 3.75 -3.67 8.53
CA LYS A 72 2.96 -4.01 9.71
C LYS A 72 2.73 -2.74 10.53
N PRO A 73 1.50 -2.50 11.05
CA PRO A 73 1.25 -1.38 11.93
C PRO A 73 2.32 -1.38 13.03
N ARG A 74 3.16 -0.34 13.04
CA ARG A 74 3.98 -0.09 14.22
C ARG A 74 3.00 0.27 15.34
N GLU A 75 3.20 -0.29 16.53
CA GLU A 75 2.64 0.32 17.73
C GLU A 75 3.19 1.75 17.78
N VAL A 76 2.38 2.70 17.30
CA VAL A 76 2.61 4.10 17.59
C VAL A 76 2.53 4.20 19.10
N ALA A 77 3.64 4.61 19.72
CA ALA A 77 3.66 4.92 21.13
C ALA A 77 2.42 5.78 21.41
N SER A 78 1.54 5.29 22.28
CA SER A 78 0.31 5.99 22.67
C SER A 78 0.60 7.48 22.83
N PRO A 79 -0.31 8.39 22.47
CA PRO A 79 -0.12 9.82 22.74
C PRO A 79 0.30 10.11 24.20
N ARG A 80 -0.06 9.23 25.16
CA ARG A 80 0.40 9.30 26.57
C ARG A 80 1.91 9.06 26.73
N ALA A 81 2.53 8.23 25.90
CA ALA A 81 3.98 8.01 25.89
C ALA A 81 4.74 9.18 25.23
N PHE A 82 4.09 9.97 24.38
CA PHE A 82 4.71 11.15 23.77
C PHE A 82 4.92 12.28 24.79
N LEU A 83 3.98 12.46 25.74
CA LEU A 83 4.09 13.49 26.78
C LEU A 83 5.11 13.17 27.87
N ALA A 84 5.43 11.89 28.11
CA ALA A 84 6.47 11.50 29.07
C ALA A 84 7.88 11.94 28.64
N ASN A 85 8.11 12.11 27.33
CA ASN A 85 9.39 12.58 26.79
C ASN A 85 9.52 14.12 26.77
N LEU A 86 8.43 14.87 27.01
CA LEU A 86 8.50 16.32 27.06
C LEU A 86 9.15 16.85 28.34
N ASP A 87 9.16 16.08 29.44
CA ASP A 87 9.89 16.47 30.66
C ASP A 87 11.41 16.40 30.45
N VAL A 88 11.88 15.48 29.59
CA VAL A 88 13.30 15.37 29.18
C VAL A 88 13.69 16.50 28.23
N ILE A 89 12.82 16.85 27.27
CA ILE A 89 13.11 17.88 26.25
C ILE A 89 12.96 19.30 26.81
N ARG A 90 12.12 19.52 27.82
CA ARG A 90 11.91 20.85 28.44
C ARG A 90 12.93 21.24 29.49
N GLY A 91 13.97 20.44 29.74
CA GLY A 91 15.12 20.85 30.55
C GLY A 91 14.76 21.34 31.96
N ARG A 92 13.68 20.83 32.58
CA ARG A 92 13.40 21.13 33.98
C ARG A 92 14.40 20.37 34.84
N ARG A 93 15.42 21.09 35.33
CA ARG A 93 16.19 20.66 36.50
C ARG A 93 15.20 20.32 37.60
N LEU A 94 15.21 19.07 38.05
CA LEU A 94 14.62 18.70 39.32
C LEU A 94 15.44 19.41 40.40
N THR A 95 14.88 20.46 40.99
CA THR A 95 15.38 21.03 42.25
C THR A 95 14.59 20.40 43.39
N ALA A 96 15.28 19.61 44.21
CA ALA A 96 15.12 19.61 45.66
C ALA A 96 16.42 19.06 46.26
#